data_AF-A0A258HYH8-F1
#
_entry.id   AF-A0A258HYH8-F1
#
_cell.length_a   1.000
_cell.length_b   1.000
_cell.length_c   1.000
_cell.angle_alpha   90.00
_cell.angle_beta   90.00
_cell.angle_gamma   90.00
#
_symmetry.space_group_name_H-M   'P 1'
#
loop_
_entity.id
_entity.type
_entity.pdbx_description
1 polymer ?
#
loop_
_entity_poly.entity_id
_entity_poly.type
_entity_poly.pdbx_seq_one_letter_code
_entity_poly.pdbx_strand_id
1 'polypeptide(L)'
;MSRQHSADPDGQLALYRQAVDALGGKRRHAELLNMSERHGGRLYSGAAPVSPGILEDTARMLIAHAKHCQELERKLSPAFSANLTDHQRREETRGRPRGSGEN
;
A
#
# COMPACT_ATOMS: atom_id res chain seq x y z
N MET A 1 -26.65 -13.62 -8.09
CA MET A 1 -26.47 -13.33 -9.53
C MET A 1 -25.19 -12.53 -9.69
N SER A 2 -24.05 -13.19 -9.90
CA SER A 2 -22.77 -12.51 -10.11
C SER A 2 -22.72 -11.98 -11.54
N ARG A 3 -22.71 -10.66 -11.72
CA ARG A 3 -22.42 -10.07 -13.03
C ARG A 3 -20.99 -10.45 -13.39
N GLN A 4 -20.82 -11.35 -14.35
CA GLN A 4 -19.54 -11.49 -15.05
C GLN A 4 -19.32 -10.17 -15.81
N HIS A 5 -18.56 -9.27 -15.22
CA HIS A 5 -17.94 -8.18 -15.96
C HIS A 5 -16.80 -8.86 -16.73
N SER A 6 -16.96 -9.05 -18.04
CA SER A 6 -15.81 -9.38 -18.89
C SER A 6 -14.81 -8.26 -18.67
N ALA A 7 -13.72 -8.53 -17.96
CA ALA A 7 -12.72 -7.51 -17.70
C ALA A 7 -12.14 -7.08 -19.04
N ASP A 8 -12.39 -5.83 -19.43
CA ASP A 8 -11.72 -5.18 -20.54
C ASP A 8 -10.19 -5.36 -20.36
N PRO A 9 -9.45 -5.93 -21.33
CA PRO A 9 -8.03 -6.20 -21.19
C PRO A 9 -7.21 -4.95 -20.82
N ASP A 10 -7.58 -3.80 -21.38
CA ASP A 10 -6.91 -2.52 -21.10
C ASP A 10 -7.22 -2.04 -19.68
N GLY A 11 -8.49 -2.15 -19.25
CA GLY A 11 -8.91 -1.93 -17.88
C GLY A 11 -8.19 -2.81 -16.86
N GLN A 12 -8.04 -4.10 -17.14
CA GLN A 12 -7.34 -5.04 -16.26
C GLN A 12 -5.84 -4.71 -16.15
N LEU A 13 -5.21 -4.35 -17.27
CA LEU A 13 -3.81 -3.91 -17.27
C LEU A 13 -3.62 -2.61 -16.47
N ALA A 14 -4.57 -1.67 -16.57
CA ALA A 14 -4.54 -0.44 -15.77
C ALA A 14 -4.66 -0.72 -14.27
N LEU A 15 -5.56 -1.62 -13.85
CA LEU A 15 -5.68 -2.05 -12.45
C LEU A 15 -4.40 -2.74 -11.96
N TYR A 16 -3.81 -3.61 -12.79
CA TYR A 16 -2.54 -4.25 -12.47
C TYR A 16 -1.42 -3.23 -12.27
N ARG A 17 -1.32 -2.18 -13.11
CA ARG A 17 -0.34 -1.11 -12.94
C ARG A 17 -0.52 -0.36 -11.62
N GLN A 18 -1.76 0.01 -11.28
CA GLN A 18 -2.06 0.66 -10.00
C GLN A 18 -1.66 -0.21 -8.81
N ALA A 19 -1.91 -1.52 -8.88
CA ALA A 19 -1.48 -2.47 -7.86
C ALA A 19 0.05 -2.54 -7.72
N VAL A 20 0.77 -2.60 -8.85
CA VAL A 20 2.24 -2.58 -8.87
C VAL A 20 2.78 -1.29 -8.26
N ASP A 21 2.21 -0.15 -8.60
CA ASP A 21 2.64 1.15 -8.08
C ASP A 21 2.37 1.26 -6.58
N ALA A 22 1.23 0.78 -6.09
CA ALA A 22 0.91 0.70 -4.67
C ALA A 22 1.90 -0.19 -3.88
N LEU A 23 2.43 -1.24 -4.50
CA LEU A 23 3.45 -2.13 -3.90
C LEU A 23 4.87 -1.55 -3.93
N GLY A 24 5.06 -0.32 -4.43
CA GLY A 24 6.36 0.33 -4.54
C GLY A 24 7.00 0.24 -5.92
N GLY A 25 6.21 -0.05 -6.95
CA GLY A 25 6.60 0.00 -8.36
C GLY A 25 7.22 -1.29 -8.91
N LYS A 26 7.58 -1.25 -10.20
CA LYS A 26 8.02 -2.42 -11.02
C LYS A 26 9.13 -3.24 -10.38
N ARG A 27 10.20 -2.60 -9.91
CA ARG A 27 11.37 -3.28 -9.34
C ARG A 27 10.97 -4.07 -8.09
N ARG A 28 10.21 -3.43 -7.19
CA ARG A 28 9.75 -4.06 -5.95
C ARG A 28 8.78 -5.20 -6.23
N HIS A 29 7.86 -5.03 -7.18
CA HIS A 29 6.94 -6.09 -7.60
C HIS A 29 7.68 -7.31 -8.17
N ALA A 30 8.70 -7.08 -9.00
CA ALA A 30 9.52 -8.15 -9.55
C ALA A 30 10.26 -8.94 -8.45
N GLU A 31 10.82 -8.24 -7.46
CA GLU A 31 11.44 -8.87 -6.28
C GLU A 31 10.43 -9.69 -5.47
N LEU A 32 9.24 -9.14 -5.20
CA LEU A 32 8.20 -9.81 -4.40
C LEU A 32 7.73 -11.11 -5.05
N LEU A 33 7.71 -11.18 -6.38
CA LEU A 33 7.31 -12.36 -7.14
C LEU A 33 8.47 -13.22 -7.63
N ASN A 34 9.70 -12.94 -7.16
CA ASN A 34 10.92 -13.65 -7.56
C ASN A 34 11.07 -13.79 -9.10
N MET A 35 10.77 -12.70 -9.82
CA MET A 35 10.93 -12.63 -11.27
C MET A 35 12.00 -11.61 -11.66
N SER A 36 12.56 -11.75 -12.86
CA SER A 36 13.48 -10.74 -13.37
C SER A 36 12.79 -9.38 -13.57
N GLU A 37 13.51 -8.29 -13.31
CA GLU A 37 13.00 -6.93 -13.56
C GLU A 37 12.59 -6.72 -15.02
N ARG A 38 13.31 -7.34 -15.96
CA ARG A 38 12.95 -7.34 -17.39
C ARG A 38 11.57 -7.96 -17.62
N HIS A 39 11.25 -9.07 -16.97
CA HIS A 39 9.94 -9.71 -17.10
C HIS A 39 8.84 -8.84 -16.49
N GLY A 40 9.05 -8.34 -15.27
CA GLY A 40 8.13 -7.41 -14.61
C GLY A 40 7.86 -6.14 -15.44
N GLY A 41 8.89 -5.59 -16.09
CA GLY A 41 8.74 -4.45 -16.99
C GLY A 41 7.90 -4.75 -18.24
N ARG A 42 7.99 -5.96 -18.79
CA ARG A 42 7.16 -6.39 -19.94
C ARG A 42 5.70 -6.57 -19.53
N LEU A 43 5.43 -7.14 -18.35
CA LEU A 43 4.08 -7.26 -17.81
C LEU A 43 3.47 -5.89 -17.56
N TYR A 44 4.21 -4.99 -16.89
CA TYR A 44 3.74 -3.64 -16.58
C TYR A 44 3.46 -2.82 -17.84
N SER A 45 4.31 -2.92 -18.87
CA SER A 45 4.08 -2.21 -20.14
C SER A 45 2.97 -2.81 -21.01
N GLY A 46 2.51 -4.04 -20.72
CA GLY A 46 1.59 -4.78 -21.58
C GLY A 46 2.30 -5.49 -22.76
N ALA A 47 3.63 -5.43 -22.84
CA ALA A 47 4.43 -6.16 -23.83
C ALA A 47 4.49 -7.68 -23.58
N ALA A 48 3.93 -8.14 -22.46
CA ALA A 48 3.63 -9.53 -22.16
C ALA A 48 2.28 -9.60 -21.43
N PRO A 49 1.46 -10.64 -21.67
CA PRO A 49 0.16 -10.78 -21.00
C PRO A 49 0.36 -11.09 -19.51
N VAL A 50 -0.49 -10.51 -18.67
CA VAL A 50 -0.54 -10.80 -17.23
C VAL A 50 -1.39 -12.04 -17.01
N SER A 51 -0.79 -13.11 -16.50
CA SER A 51 -1.54 -14.34 -16.24
C SER A 51 -2.45 -14.21 -15.01
N PRO A 52 -3.52 -15.00 -14.91
CA PRO A 52 -4.36 -15.04 -13.71
C PRO A 52 -3.57 -15.34 -12.43
N GLY A 53 -2.54 -16.20 -12.49
CA GLY A 53 -1.68 -16.48 -11.35
C GLY A 53 -0.91 -15.24 -10.85
N ILE A 54 -0.39 -14.42 -11.76
CA ILE A 54 0.28 -13.16 -11.41
C ILE A 54 -0.71 -12.18 -10.77
N LEU A 55 -1.95 -12.13 -11.28
CA LEU A 55 -3.00 -11.30 -10.68
C LEU A 55 -3.33 -11.76 -9.26
N GLU A 56 -3.47 -13.07 -9.04
CA GLU A 56 -3.72 -13.64 -7.72
C GLU A 56 -2.57 -13.35 -6.75
N ASP A 57 -1.33 -13.57 -7.17
CA ASP A 57 -0.15 -13.28 -6.36
C ASP A 57 -0.06 -11.79 -6.01
N THR A 58 -0.30 -10.92 -6.99
CA THR A 58 -0.31 -9.46 -6.79
C THR A 58 -1.40 -9.06 -5.79
N ALA A 59 -2.60 -9.64 -5.88
CA ALA A 59 -3.68 -9.39 -4.93
C ALA A 59 -3.32 -9.87 -3.51
N ARG A 60 -2.70 -11.04 -3.37
CA ARG A 60 -2.21 -11.54 -2.07
C ARG A 60 -1.17 -10.60 -1.47
N MET A 61 -0.24 -10.09 -2.28
CA MET A 61 0.77 -9.12 -1.84
C MET A 61 0.16 -7.78 -1.42
N LEU A 62 -0.87 -7.28 -2.11
CA LEU A 62 -1.59 -6.07 -1.69
C LEU A 62 -2.23 -6.23 -0.32
N ILE A 63 -2.86 -7.38 -0.05
CA ILE A 63 -3.47 -7.66 1.26
C ILE A 63 -2.39 -7.70 2.35
N ALA A 64 -1.26 -8.37 2.09
CA ALA A 64 -0.14 -8.40 3.02
C ALA A 64 0.44 -7.00 3.29
N HIS A 65 0.59 -6.18 2.24
CA HIS A 65 1.06 -4.81 2.35
C HIS A 65 0.09 -3.94 3.16
N ALA A 66 -1.21 -4.02 2.90
CA ALA A 66 -2.22 -3.28 3.65
C ALA A 66 -2.21 -3.62 5.15
N LYS A 67 -2.07 -4.91 5.50
CA LYS A 67 -1.92 -5.34 6.89
C LYS A 67 -0.68 -4.74 7.54
N HIS A 68 0.46 -4.76 6.85
CA HIS A 68 1.68 -4.16 7.34
C HIS A 68 1.53 -2.65 7.56
N CYS A 69 0.90 -1.93 6.64
CA CYS A 69 0.60 -0.51 6.79
C CYS A 69 -0.29 -0.24 8.02
N GLN A 70 -1.31 -1.06 8.26
CA GLN A 70 -2.17 -0.93 9.45
C GLN A 70 -1.39 -1.19 10.76
N GLU A 71 -0.50 -2.17 10.78
CA GLU A 71 0.35 -2.43 11.95
C GLU A 71 1.31 -1.28 12.24
N LEU A 72 1.88 -0.68 11.20
CA LEU A 72 2.73 0.50 11.32
C LEU A 72 1.93 1.71 11.80
N GLU A 73 0.76 1.98 11.22
CA GLU A 73 -0.12 3.08 11.63
C GLU A 73 -0.39 3.02 13.13
N ARG A 74 -0.78 1.86 13.66
CA ARG A 74 -1.08 1.68 15.09
C ARG A 74 0.10 2.01 16.01
N LYS A 75 1.32 1.82 15.53
CA LYS A 75 2.57 2.07 16.28
C LYS A 75 3.13 3.48 16.07
N LEU A 76 2.69 4.18 15.02
CA LEU A 76 3.15 5.52 14.67
C LEU A 76 2.14 6.60 15.04
N SER A 77 0.87 6.24 15.20
CA SER A 77 -0.21 7.17 15.47
C SER A 77 0.04 7.97 16.77
N PRO A 78 0.18 9.31 16.69
CA PRO A 78 0.37 10.17 17.86
C PRO A 78 -0.81 10.18 18.83
N ALA A 79 -1.98 9.67 18.41
CA ALA A 79 -3.15 9.53 19.27
C ALA A 79 -2.88 8.64 20.50
N PHE A 80 -1.85 7.78 20.45
CA PHE A 80 -1.39 7.00 21.58
C PHE A 80 -0.08 7.58 22.11
N SER A 81 -0.10 8.13 23.33
CA SER A 81 1.07 8.76 23.97
C SER A 81 2.28 7.82 24.13
N ALA A 82 2.03 6.49 24.14
CA ALA A 82 3.07 5.46 24.17
C ALA A 82 3.90 5.38 22.88
N ASN A 83 3.36 5.84 21.74
CA ASN A 83 4.05 5.87 20.45
C ASN A 83 5.02 7.05 20.33
N LEU A 84 4.91 8.03 21.21
CA LEU A 84 5.76 9.21 21.22
C LEU A 84 7.03 8.96 22.03
N THR A 85 8.13 9.56 21.61
CA THR A 85 9.33 9.69 22.44
C THR A 85 9.10 10.69 23.58
N ASP A 86 9.94 10.66 24.62
CA ASP A 86 9.86 11.62 25.73
C ASP A 86 9.96 13.07 25.26
N HIS A 87 10.81 13.33 24.27
CA HIS A 87 10.93 14.65 23.67
C HIS A 87 9.62 15.07 22.98
N GLN A 88 9.05 14.21 22.12
CA GLN A 88 7.80 14.51 21.41
C GLN A 88 6.60 14.70 22.36
N ARG A 89 6.51 13.93 23.45
CA ARG A 89 5.47 14.13 24.49
C ARG A 89 5.57 15.50 25.15
N ARG A 90 6.80 15.94 25.47
CA ARG A 90 7.04 17.25 26.09
C ARG A 90 6.64 18.38 25.14
N GLU A 91 6.94 18.24 23.85
CA GLU A 91 6.56 19.23 22.83
C GLU A 91 5.04 19.26 22.58
N GLU A 92 4.35 18.11 22.55
CA GLU A 92 2.88 18.06 22.44
C GLU A 92 2.20 18.78 23.61
N THR A 93 2.74 18.64 24.83
CA THR A 93 2.21 19.29 26.02
C THR A 93 2.45 20.81 26.02
N ARG A 94 3.53 21.27 25.36
CA ARG A 94 3.90 22.69 25.24
C ARG A 94 3.14 23.41 24.11
N GLY A 95 2.79 22.69 23.04
CA GLY A 95 2.16 23.23 21.84
C GLY A 95 0.63 23.33 21.88
N ARG A 96 -0.05 22.70 22.85
CA ARG A 96 -1.48 22.98 23.09
C ARG A 96 -1.60 24.34 23.79
N PRO A 97 -2.23 25.37 23.17
CA PRO A 97 -2.76 26.45 23.98
C PRO A 97 -3.72 25.79 24.95
N ARG A 98 -3.56 26.07 26.26
CA ARG A 98 -4.63 25.79 27.21
C ARG A 98 -5.84 26.57 26.71
N GLY A 99 -6.78 25.87 26.07
CA GLY A 99 -8.11 26.39 25.83
C GLY A 99 -8.69 26.73 27.19
N SER A 100 -8.59 28.01 27.54
CA SER A 100 -9.55 28.80 28.31
C SER A 100 -10.65 27.95 28.95
N GLY A 101 -10.37 27.49 30.16
CA GLY A 101 -11.40 27.43 31.17
C GLY A 101 -11.73 28.86 31.54
N GLU A 102 -12.74 29.43 30.89
CA GLU A 102 -13.42 30.63 31.37
C GLU A 102 -14.87 30.24 31.67
N ASN A 103 -15.12 30.25 32.97
CA ASN A 103 -16.37 30.41 33.73
C ASN A 103 -17.67 30.65 32.96
#